data_AF-A0A846PFK5-F1
#
_entry.id   AF-A0A846PFK5-F1
#
_cell.length_a   1.000
_cell.length_b   1.000
_cell.length_c   1.000
_cell.angle_alpha   90.00
_cell.angle_beta   90.00
_cell.angle_gamma   90.00
#
_symmetry.space_group_name_H-M   'P 1'
#
loop_
_entity.id
_entity.type
_entity.pdbx_description
1 polymer ?
#
loop_
_entity_poly.entity_id
_entity_poly.type
_entity_poly.pdbx_seq_one_letter_code
_entity_poly.pdbx_strand_id
1 'polypeptide(L)'
;MKAPRIQQILKRFKDFCKFRGWEASDKDDSIRTGSEYHSFIWTRTIHPSSFEKIATNGKCVVREGMSYRIVEPSYTAWLFSEEPSEYLIKTVFANPDFSKRIAIYNLGPIFEGKRVSFKLNNTNSSVFREFEGFLKKKLKVRVQPMSDKKIESEEHVVENLS
;
A
#
# COMPACT_ATOMS: atom_id res chain seq x y z
N MET A 1 -10.94 15.84 -3.49
CA MET A 1 -9.47 15.83 -3.23
C MET A 1 -9.07 14.55 -2.48
N LYS A 2 -8.37 13.61 -3.13
CA LYS A 2 -7.99 12.29 -2.55
C LYS A 2 -6.58 12.26 -1.94
N ALA A 3 -5.63 13.04 -2.49
CA ALA A 3 -4.23 13.05 -2.04
C ALA A 3 -4.02 13.47 -0.56
N PRO A 4 -4.67 14.53 -0.04
CA PRO A 4 -4.53 14.91 1.37
C PRO A 4 -5.00 13.81 2.33
N ARG A 5 -5.95 12.97 1.91
CA ARG A 5 -6.50 11.89 2.75
C ARG A 5 -5.55 10.70 2.86
N ILE A 6 -4.84 10.31 1.80
CA ILE A 6 -3.81 9.25 1.90
C ILE A 6 -2.67 9.69 2.82
N GLN A 7 -2.19 10.93 2.65
CA GLN A 7 -1.15 11.48 3.50
C GLN A 7 -1.56 11.49 4.98
N GLN A 8 -2.83 11.80 5.29
CA GLN A 8 -3.36 11.71 6.65
C GLN A 8 -3.40 10.27 7.19
N ILE A 9 -3.77 9.28 6.36
CA ILE A 9 -3.74 7.86 6.74
C ILE A 9 -2.31 7.44 7.07
N LEU A 10 -1.35 7.74 6.18
CA LEU A 10 0.06 7.44 6.39
C LEU A 10 0.62 8.14 7.62
N LYS A 11 0.34 9.43 7.82
CA LYS A 11 0.77 10.16 9.01
C LYS A 11 0.28 9.49 10.30
N ARG A 12 -1.02 9.17 10.38
CA ARG A 12 -1.59 8.49 11.56
C ARG A 12 -1.03 7.09 11.76
N PHE A 13 -0.72 6.38 10.68
CA PHE A 13 -0.07 5.08 10.76
C PHE A 13 1.37 5.19 11.26
N LYS A 14 2.15 6.14 10.74
CA LYS A 14 3.52 6.42 11.21
C LYS A 14 3.54 6.78 12.70
N ASP A 15 2.60 7.63 13.14
CA ASP A 15 2.43 7.96 14.56
C ASP A 15 2.10 6.70 15.39
N PHE A 16 1.26 5.79 14.88
CA PHE A 16 0.98 4.50 15.52
C PHE A 16 2.21 3.58 15.58
N CYS A 17 3.07 3.58 14.56
CA CYS A 17 4.30 2.79 14.52
C CYS A 17 5.36 3.28 15.52
N LYS A 18 5.46 4.59 15.76
CA LYS A 18 6.37 5.15 16.78
C LYS A 18 6.08 4.58 18.17
N PHE A 19 4.81 4.37 18.53
CA PHE A 19 4.43 3.72 19.79
C PHE A 19 4.86 2.25 19.91
N ARG A 20 5.22 1.60 18.79
CA ARG A 20 5.76 0.23 18.75
C ARG A 20 7.29 0.19 18.74
N GLY A 21 7.96 1.33 18.86
CA GLY A 21 9.42 1.43 18.78
C GLY A 21 9.97 1.33 17.35
N TRP A 22 9.12 1.42 16.33
CA TRP A 22 9.57 1.51 14.95
C TRP A 22 9.91 2.94 14.58
N GLU A 23 10.94 3.10 13.77
CA GLU A 23 11.36 4.42 13.32
C GLU A 23 10.52 4.81 12.10
N ALA A 24 9.74 5.86 12.27
CA ALA A 24 8.95 6.45 11.21
C ALA A 24 9.19 7.97 11.22
N SER A 25 9.67 8.48 10.10
CA SER A 25 9.92 9.91 9.91
C SER A 25 8.65 10.62 9.45
N ASP A 26 8.46 11.85 9.91
CA ASP A 26 7.32 12.66 9.47
C ASP A 26 7.45 13.10 8.01
N LYS A 27 8.68 13.15 7.49
CA LYS A 27 9.00 13.75 6.19
C LYS A 27 9.08 12.73 5.05
N ASP A 28 9.45 11.50 5.34
CA ASP A 28 9.48 10.41 4.37
C ASP A 28 8.39 9.39 4.67
N ASP A 29 7.95 8.68 3.63
CA ASP A 29 6.92 7.65 3.74
C ASP A 29 7.55 6.27 3.92
N SER A 30 8.61 6.21 4.73
CA SER A 30 9.32 4.97 5.07
C SER A 30 9.19 4.64 6.56
N ILE A 31 9.22 3.35 6.86
CA ILE A 31 9.25 2.83 8.23
C ILE A 31 10.41 1.84 8.33
N ARG A 32 11.27 2.03 9.33
CA ARG A 32 12.39 1.13 9.61
C ARG A 32 12.06 0.21 10.78
N THR A 33 12.28 -1.09 10.58
CA THR A 33 12.16 -2.11 11.63
C THR A 33 13.44 -2.94 11.66
N GLY A 34 14.25 -2.77 12.72
CA GLY A 34 15.60 -3.34 12.76
C GLY A 34 16.44 -2.81 11.59
N SER A 35 16.92 -3.72 10.73
CA SER A 35 17.70 -3.40 9.52
C SER A 35 16.85 -3.21 8.25
N GLU A 36 15.54 -3.50 8.30
CA GLU A 36 14.68 -3.46 7.13
C GLU A 36 13.98 -2.11 6.97
N TYR A 37 13.91 -1.64 5.73
CA TYR A 37 13.14 -0.45 5.35
C TYR A 37 11.90 -0.85 4.56
N HIS A 38 10.75 -0.31 4.95
CA HIS A 38 9.46 -0.52 4.31
C HIS A 38 8.97 0.82 3.77
N SER A 39 8.89 0.94 2.45
CA SER A 39 8.50 2.18 1.77
C SER A 39 7.02 2.16 1.40
N PHE A 40 6.36 3.32 1.49
CA PHE A 40 5.01 3.55 0.98
C PHE A 40 5.06 4.58 -0.14
N ILE A 41 4.51 4.21 -1.29
CA ILE A 41 4.38 5.09 -2.46
C ILE A 41 2.90 5.28 -2.71
N TRP A 42 2.42 6.51 -2.62
CA TRP A 42 1.03 6.82 -2.96
C TRP A 42 0.93 7.39 -4.37
N THR A 43 -0.09 6.99 -5.11
CA THR A 43 -0.39 7.57 -6.42
C THR A 43 -1.88 7.45 -6.77
N ARG A 44 -2.35 8.21 -7.75
CA ARG A 44 -3.68 7.98 -8.33
C ARG A 44 -3.63 6.83 -9.32
N THR A 45 -2.75 6.97 -10.29
CA THR A 45 -2.45 6.02 -11.37
C THR A 45 -0.96 6.10 -11.66
N ILE A 46 -0.42 5.14 -12.42
CA ILE A 46 0.97 5.20 -12.86
C ILE A 46 1.10 4.56 -14.24
N HIS A 47 1.93 5.16 -15.09
CA HIS A 47 2.24 4.56 -16.38
C HIS A 47 3.09 3.29 -16.19
N PRO A 48 2.78 2.18 -16.89
CA PRO A 48 3.55 0.93 -16.88
C PRO A 48 5.07 1.07 -16.79
N SER A 49 5.68 1.79 -17.73
CA SER A 49 7.13 1.96 -17.78
C SER A 49 7.71 2.71 -16.57
N SER A 50 6.94 3.60 -15.95
CA SER A 50 7.36 4.29 -14.73
C SER A 50 7.28 3.36 -13.53
N PHE A 51 6.21 2.56 -13.45
CA PHE A 51 6.06 1.54 -12.42
C PHE A 51 7.23 0.56 -12.46
N GLU A 52 7.55 0.00 -13.62
CA GLU A 52 8.66 -0.96 -13.76
C GLU A 52 10.01 -0.34 -13.38
N LYS A 53 10.29 0.89 -13.80
CA LYS A 53 11.54 1.59 -13.42
C LYS A 53 11.65 1.76 -11.91
N ILE A 54 10.56 2.15 -11.24
CA ILE A 54 10.52 2.37 -9.79
C ILE A 54 10.51 1.03 -9.03
N ALA A 55 9.83 0.00 -9.54
CA ALA A 55 9.84 -1.32 -8.96
C ALA A 55 11.26 -1.93 -9.00
N THR A 56 11.94 -1.84 -10.14
CA THR A 56 13.29 -2.38 -10.33
C THR A 56 14.35 -1.59 -9.57
N ASN A 57 14.34 -0.25 -9.68
CA ASN A 57 15.40 0.61 -9.12
C ASN A 57 14.95 1.36 -7.87
N GLY A 58 13.91 0.86 -7.19
CA GLY A 58 13.24 1.56 -6.11
C GLY A 58 14.20 1.90 -4.99
N LYS A 59 14.44 3.19 -4.79
CA LYS A 59 15.22 3.72 -3.67
C LYS A 59 14.32 4.65 -2.88
N CYS A 60 14.44 4.62 -1.55
CA CYS A 60 13.81 5.60 -0.68
C CYS A 60 14.87 6.51 -0.05
N VAL A 61 14.51 7.77 0.15
CA VAL A 61 15.31 8.73 0.87
C VAL A 61 14.93 8.64 2.34
N VAL A 62 15.92 8.42 3.19
CA VAL A 62 15.76 8.38 4.64
C VAL A 62 16.59 9.49 5.25
N ARG A 63 16.06 10.11 6.30
CA ARG A 63 16.73 11.22 6.99
C ARG A 63 17.38 10.71 8.28
N GLU A 64 18.67 10.99 8.45
CA GLU A 64 19.45 10.66 9.65
C GLU A 64 19.88 11.98 10.32
N GLY A 65 19.03 12.52 11.19
CA GLY A 65 19.26 13.83 11.81
C GLY A 65 19.24 14.97 10.77
N MET A 66 20.41 15.51 10.45
CA MET A 66 20.57 16.57 9.43
C MET A 66 20.99 16.06 8.05
N SER A 67 21.43 14.80 7.94
CA SER A 67 21.85 14.20 6.67
C SER A 67 20.71 13.40 6.02
N TYR A 68 20.89 13.10 4.74
CA TYR A 68 20.02 12.22 3.98
C TYR A 68 20.84 11.06 3.44
N ARG A 69 20.22 9.88 3.43
CA ARG A 69 20.77 8.68 2.81
C ARG A 69 19.76 8.09 1.85
N ILE A 70 20.25 7.55 0.75
CA ILE A 70 19.44 6.78 -0.19
C ILE A 70 19.61 5.30 0.17
N VAL A 71 18.50 4.61 0.42
CA VAL A 71 18.48 3.18 0.77
C VAL A 71 17.54 2.43 -0.16
N GLU A 72 17.82 1.15 -0.37
CA GLU A 72 16.92 0.25 -1.08
C GLU A 72 15.97 -0.38 -0.05
N PRO A 73 14.64 -0.19 -0.17
CA PRO A 73 13.71 -0.76 0.78
C PRO A 73 13.56 -2.27 0.55
N SER A 74 13.52 -3.02 1.65
CA SER A 74 13.21 -4.45 1.65
C SER A 74 11.81 -4.72 1.11
N TYR A 75 10.87 -3.79 1.32
CA TYR A 75 9.49 -3.88 0.86
C TYR A 75 8.94 -2.53 0.39
N THR A 76 8.05 -2.54 -0.62
CA THR A 76 7.38 -1.33 -1.12
C THR A 76 5.88 -1.54 -1.23
N ALA A 77 5.09 -0.71 -0.55
CA ALA A 77 3.63 -0.69 -0.66
C ALA A 77 3.19 0.44 -1.60
N TRP A 78 2.46 0.10 -2.64
CA TRP A 78 1.80 1.05 -3.54
C TRP A 78 0.37 1.29 -3.07
N LEU A 79 0.05 2.54 -2.75
CA LEU A 79 -1.26 2.98 -2.29
C LEU A 79 -1.97 3.75 -3.40
N PHE A 80 -2.91 3.10 -4.08
CA PHE A 80 -3.68 3.71 -5.15
C PHE A 80 -4.96 4.37 -4.64
N SER A 81 -5.23 5.60 -5.09
CA SER A 81 -6.51 6.28 -4.81
C SER A 81 -7.61 5.98 -5.85
N GLU A 82 -7.28 5.21 -6.86
CA GLU A 82 -8.13 4.72 -7.95
C GLU A 82 -7.81 3.24 -8.20
N GLU A 83 -8.61 2.53 -8.98
CA GLU A 83 -8.33 1.13 -9.30
C GLU A 83 -7.00 1.03 -10.06
N PRO A 84 -6.00 0.27 -9.56
CA PRO A 84 -4.77 0.06 -10.32
C PRO A 84 -5.06 -0.79 -11.57
N SER A 85 -4.30 -0.55 -12.65
CA SER A 85 -4.52 -1.26 -13.90
C SER A 85 -4.21 -2.75 -13.76
N GLU A 86 -4.95 -3.59 -14.49
CA GLU A 86 -4.73 -5.04 -14.52
C GLU A 86 -3.30 -5.39 -14.98
N TYR A 87 -2.74 -4.59 -15.89
CA TYR A 87 -1.35 -4.69 -16.31
C TYR A 87 -0.39 -4.65 -15.12
N LEU A 88 -0.52 -3.66 -14.23
CA LEU A 88 0.37 -3.49 -13.07
C LEU A 88 0.31 -4.70 -12.15
N ILE A 89 -0.91 -5.18 -11.91
CA ILE A 89 -1.16 -6.38 -11.10
C ILE A 89 -0.45 -7.57 -11.75
N LYS A 90 -0.68 -7.81 -13.05
CA LYS A 90 -0.02 -8.89 -13.82
C LYS A 90 1.50 -8.78 -13.78
N THR A 91 2.08 -7.59 -13.92
CA THR A 91 3.52 -7.37 -13.84
C THR A 91 4.10 -7.78 -12.49
N VAL A 92 3.42 -7.44 -11.38
CA VAL A 92 3.86 -7.85 -10.04
C VAL A 92 3.75 -9.36 -9.85
N PHE A 93 2.67 -9.99 -10.32
CA PHE A 93 2.48 -11.44 -10.20
C PHE A 93 3.43 -12.25 -11.10
N ALA A 94 3.75 -11.74 -12.30
CA ALA A 94 4.61 -12.43 -13.26
C ALA A 94 6.09 -12.42 -12.84
N ASN A 95 6.51 -11.48 -11.98
CA ASN A 95 7.88 -11.39 -11.49
C ASN A 95 7.99 -11.92 -10.04
N PRO A 96 8.70 -13.04 -9.79
CA PRO A 96 8.84 -13.62 -8.45
C PRO A 96 9.52 -12.72 -7.42
N ASP A 97 10.39 -11.80 -7.85
CA ASP A 97 11.01 -10.81 -6.96
C ASP A 97 9.97 -9.75 -6.55
N PHE A 98 9.27 -9.19 -7.53
CA PHE A 98 8.23 -8.18 -7.29
C PHE A 98 7.12 -8.73 -6.40
N SER A 99 6.62 -9.93 -6.67
CA SER A 99 5.54 -10.53 -5.89
C SER A 99 5.89 -10.72 -4.41
N LYS A 100 7.16 -10.90 -4.06
CA LYS A 100 7.62 -11.05 -2.67
C LYS A 100 7.73 -9.72 -1.93
N ARG A 101 8.18 -8.65 -2.61
CA ARG A 101 8.54 -7.38 -1.96
C ARG A 101 7.57 -6.23 -2.19
N ILE A 102 6.78 -6.26 -3.26
CA ILE A 102 5.83 -5.19 -3.59
C ILE A 102 4.45 -5.58 -3.10
N ALA A 103 3.76 -4.70 -2.38
CA ALA A 103 2.34 -4.85 -2.06
C ALA A 103 1.51 -3.78 -2.78
N ILE A 104 0.40 -4.15 -3.39
CA ILE A 104 -0.51 -3.23 -4.06
C ILE A 104 -1.79 -3.09 -3.25
N TYR A 105 -2.15 -1.86 -2.90
CA TYR A 105 -3.39 -1.52 -2.22
C TYR A 105 -4.26 -0.61 -3.09
N ASN A 106 -5.52 -0.96 -3.23
CA ASN A 106 -6.55 -0.05 -3.72
C ASN A 106 -7.30 0.56 -2.54
N LEU A 107 -7.04 1.85 -2.29
CA LEU A 107 -7.70 2.66 -1.26
C LEU A 107 -8.82 3.54 -1.84
N GLY A 108 -9.05 3.50 -3.15
CA GLY A 108 -10.10 4.24 -3.84
C GLY A 108 -11.47 4.19 -3.16
N PRO A 109 -11.98 2.99 -2.79
CA PRO A 109 -13.26 2.83 -2.10
C PRO A 109 -13.36 3.63 -0.79
N ILE A 110 -12.26 3.76 -0.03
CA ILE A 110 -12.25 4.57 1.21
C ILE A 110 -12.61 6.02 0.91
N PHE A 111 -12.14 6.55 -0.22
CA PHE A 111 -12.39 7.94 -0.60
C PHE A 111 -13.78 8.17 -1.18
N GLU A 112 -14.47 7.09 -1.58
CA GLU A 112 -15.89 7.06 -1.94
C GLU A 112 -16.79 6.88 -0.70
N GLY A 113 -16.23 6.82 0.51
CA GLY A 113 -16.97 6.63 1.76
C GLY A 113 -17.21 5.18 2.13
N LYS A 114 -16.73 4.23 1.34
CA LYS A 114 -16.84 2.79 1.64
C LYS A 114 -15.86 2.42 2.75
N ARG A 115 -16.24 1.45 3.59
CA ARG A 115 -15.40 0.94 4.69
C ARG A 115 -14.60 -0.30 4.28
N VAL A 116 -14.13 -0.30 3.04
CA VAL A 116 -13.38 -1.40 2.43
C VAL A 116 -12.17 -0.84 1.68
N SER A 117 -11.14 -1.67 1.58
CA SER A 117 -9.95 -1.47 0.75
C SER A 117 -9.49 -2.84 0.29
N PHE A 118 -8.72 -2.87 -0.79
CA PHE A 118 -8.27 -4.14 -1.35
C PHE A 118 -6.76 -4.24 -1.31
N LYS A 119 -6.25 -5.39 -0.90
CA LYS A 119 -4.85 -5.78 -1.08
C LYS A 119 -4.80 -6.78 -2.24
N LEU A 120 -4.05 -6.47 -3.29
CA LEU A 120 -4.14 -7.21 -4.55
C LEU A 120 -3.17 -8.37 -4.64
N ASN A 121 -2.17 -8.43 -3.76
CA ASN A 121 -1.19 -9.50 -3.69
C ASN A 121 -0.65 -9.66 -2.25
N ASN A 122 0.06 -10.75 -1.98
CA ASN A 122 0.60 -11.04 -0.65
C ASN A 122 2.09 -10.71 -0.56
N THR A 123 2.51 -10.26 0.63
CA THR A 123 3.93 -10.08 0.99
C THR A 123 4.11 -10.49 2.45
N ASN A 124 5.36 -10.78 2.83
CA ASN A 124 5.69 -11.18 4.21
C ASN A 124 6.05 -9.99 5.12
N SER A 125 5.85 -8.75 4.64
CA SER A 125 6.16 -7.52 5.38
C SER A 125 5.31 -7.40 6.65
N SER A 126 5.96 -7.43 7.81
CA SER A 126 5.32 -7.25 9.12
C SER A 126 4.68 -5.87 9.25
N VAL A 127 5.32 -4.83 8.69
CA VAL A 127 4.82 -3.46 8.65
C VAL A 127 3.54 -3.37 7.83
N PHE A 128 3.45 -4.05 6.69
CA PHE A 128 2.26 -4.01 5.84
C PHE A 128 1.08 -4.74 6.50
N ARG A 129 1.34 -5.87 7.15
CA ARG A 129 0.32 -6.53 7.99
C ARG A 129 -0.17 -5.63 9.12
N GLU A 130 0.73 -4.87 9.74
CA GLU A 130 0.35 -3.91 10.78
C GLU A 130 -0.44 -2.72 10.21
N PHE A 131 -0.11 -2.28 9.00
CA PHE A 131 -0.88 -1.28 8.28
C PHE A 131 -2.32 -1.74 8.03
N GLU A 132 -2.51 -2.97 7.56
CA GLU A 132 -3.84 -3.58 7.40
C GLU A 132 -4.60 -3.64 8.73
N GLY A 133 -3.91 -4.05 9.82
CA GLY A 133 -4.44 -4.04 11.17
C GLY A 133 -4.86 -2.64 11.64
N PHE A 134 -4.06 -1.62 11.32
CA PHE A 134 -4.34 -0.22 11.61
C PHE A 134 -5.60 0.26 10.85
N LEU A 135 -5.70 -0.01 9.54
CA LEU A 135 -6.88 0.31 8.74
C LEU A 135 -8.15 -0.29 9.38
N LYS A 136 -8.09 -1.56 9.77
CA LYS A 136 -9.22 -2.26 10.40
C LYS A 136 -9.56 -1.71 11.78
N LYS A 137 -8.59 -1.60 12.68
CA LYS A 137 -8.85 -1.30 14.10
C LYS A 137 -9.11 0.19 14.33
N LYS A 138 -8.32 1.06 13.69
CA LYS A 138 -8.32 2.51 13.93
C LYS A 138 -9.16 3.29 12.93
N LEU A 139 -9.24 2.84 11.67
CA LEU A 139 -10.05 3.50 10.64
C LEU A 139 -11.37 2.79 10.33
N LYS A 140 -11.62 1.61 10.92
CA LYS A 140 -12.81 0.78 10.68
C LYS A 140 -12.97 0.42 9.19
N VAL A 141 -11.86 0.27 8.48
CA VAL A 141 -11.79 -0.14 7.07
C VAL A 141 -11.37 -1.60 7.00
N ARG A 142 -12.18 -2.45 6.37
CA ARG A 142 -11.80 -3.85 6.09
C ARG A 142 -10.80 -3.90 4.93
N VAL A 143 -9.76 -4.71 5.04
CA VAL A 143 -8.87 -5.02 3.91
C VAL A 143 -9.27 -6.38 3.38
N GLN A 144 -9.75 -6.44 2.13
CA GLN A 144 -10.10 -7.66 1.44
C GLN A 144 -9.01 -8.05 0.44
N PRO A 145 -8.67 -9.34 0.29
CA PRO A 145 -7.85 -9.80 -0.82
C PRO A 145 -8.62 -9.65 -2.14
N MET A 146 -7.90 -9.43 -3.24
CA MET A 146 -8.54 -9.29 -4.57
C MET A 146 -9.29 -10.55 -5.04
N SER A 147 -8.92 -11.73 -4.54
CA SER A 147 -9.64 -12.99 -4.80
C SER A 147 -11.14 -12.87 -4.48
N ASP A 148 -11.48 -12.05 -3.50
CA ASP A 148 -12.85 -11.95 -2.97
C ASP A 148 -13.69 -10.94 -3.76
N LYS A 149 -13.06 -10.11 -4.63
CA LYS A 149 -13.79 -9.16 -5.49
C LYS A 149 -14.76 -9.87 -6.44
N LYS A 150 -14.47 -11.11 -6.83
CA LYS A 150 -15.35 -11.90 -7.71
C LYS A 150 -16.68 -12.24 -7.05
N ILE A 151 -16.71 -12.34 -5.73
CA ILE A 151 -17.90 -12.76 -4.97
C ILE A 151 -18.94 -11.62 -4.92
N GLU A 152 -18.51 -10.37 -4.71
CA GLU A 152 -19.44 -9.22 -4.69
C GLU A 152 -20.00 -8.87 -6.08
N SER A 153 -19.28 -9.16 -7.18
CA SER A 153 -19.79 -8.95 -8.54
C SER A 153 -20.82 -9.99 -8.98
N GLU A 154 -20.87 -11.16 -8.33
CA GLU A 154 -21.85 -12.21 -8.63
C GLU A 154 -23.15 -12.01 -7.84
N GLU A 155 -23.09 -11.53 -6.60
CA GLU A 155 -24.30 -11.25 -5.80
C GLU A 155 -25.20 -10.14 -6.40
N HIS A 156 -24.63 -9.13 -7.06
CA HIS A 156 -25.42 -8.08 -7.73
C HIS A 156 -26.07 -8.51 -9.07
N VAL A 157 -25.64 -9.63 -9.66
CA VAL A 157 -26.26 -10.17 -10.88
C VAL A 157 -27.50 -11.00 -10.55
N VAL A 158 -27.53 -11.64 -9.37
CA VAL A 158 -28.64 -12.51 -8.98
C VAL A 158 -29.87 -11.72 -8.51
N GLU A 159 -29.72 -10.52 -7.94
CA GLU A 159 -30.86 -9.68 -7.52
C GLU A 159 -31.59 -8.96 -8.67
N ASN A 160 -31.07 -8.97 -9.91
CA ASN A 160 -31.69 -8.31 -11.07
C ASN A 160 -32.36 -9.30 -12.06
N LEU A 161 -32.51 -10.57 -11.67
CA LEU A 161 -33.10 -11.63 -12.51
C LEU A 161 -34.25 -12.40 -11.84
N SER A 162 -34.81 -11.88 -10.74
CA SER A 162 -35.93 -12.50 -10.02
C SER A 162 -37.14 -11.58 -9.92
#